data_AF-A0A969BSI4-F1
#
_entry.id   AF-A0A969BSI4-F1
#
_cell.length_a   1.000
_cell.length_b   1.000
_cell.length_c   1.000
_cell.angle_alpha   90.00
_cell.angle_beta   90.00
_cell.angle_gamma   90.00
#
_symmetry.space_group_name_H-M   'P 1'
#
loop_
_entity.id
_entity.type
_entity.pdbx_description
1 polymer ?
#
loop_
_entity_poly.entity_id
_entity_poly.type
_entity_poly.pdbx_seq_one_letter_code
_entity_poly.pdbx_strand_id
1 'polypeptide(L)'
;MKPTNQLPRFRKNQKPGIAIVVAVSLMALLSLLVTAFLLLSSTNRNNASLDISIRQAESIAEAAKENTIADLINEMKAGSQVTRTPDDKELWTVTNPKSMVPFRAVKPSVASNDDLKVIAKQSAGNVKFHDGANAKSRASEISTATAASGGRKIASTRWNAPALLSPSVALSEDEVPDWVYVARDGSNPTSASGSSKSTDSDGAPNPNYIVGRYAYQVYDVSGLLDINVAGAISEPARELAQKLSGKGSLVWADLTALPGNSRNLDGIAAWRRSNSKSEFINDFIEEWGGMKGWLRTPSFSGKTDNVFLGRRDLIAYQKDNPDSISEELLPYFTTDSRELNQPSWEPTINADESGYNYKSNKDNERSFNRRILGVRVTSRFTRRDGTIAKAGDLLIKNRFPLTKIQAFTDNDEDAILKYFGLRAAKRAGSQVIEWSHVNTRDGKDPIKTLSRVATEGREPDFFEMLKAGILEGSLGSAMEASSSPTTNPSWMGDRDRDLNSDYQIFRIGASIIDQWDLNDDPTVIRYGIQNPLTGQGADNVAGVENLPYFHFIGESRFRVRDGVVPPMMRWQLLS
;
A
#
# COMPACT_ATOMS: atom_id res chain seq x y z
N MET A 1 -34.98 43.28 -120.47
CA MET A 1 -34.24 44.44 -119.94
C MET A 1 -33.51 43.98 -118.68
N LYS A 2 -32.19 44.20 -118.67
CA LYS A 2 -31.16 44.13 -117.61
C LYS A 2 -31.61 44.22 -116.12
N PRO A 3 -30.73 43.90 -115.13
CA PRO A 3 -29.63 42.92 -115.11
C PRO A 3 -29.30 42.25 -113.73
N THR A 4 -28.54 41.14 -113.79
CA THR A 4 -27.35 40.73 -112.99
C THR A 4 -27.24 40.80 -111.45
N ASN A 5 -26.48 39.80 -110.99
CA ASN A 5 -25.49 39.78 -109.91
C ASN A 5 -25.92 39.31 -108.52
N GLN A 6 -25.60 38.05 -108.22
CA GLN A 6 -25.13 37.68 -106.89
C GLN A 6 -23.79 36.94 -106.98
N LEU A 7 -22.75 37.60 -106.46
CA LEU A 7 -21.45 37.04 -106.09
C LEU A 7 -21.61 36.11 -104.86
N PRO A 8 -20.76 35.08 -104.71
CA PRO A 8 -20.85 34.14 -103.59
C PRO A 8 -20.23 34.76 -102.32
N ARG A 9 -21.01 34.83 -101.24
CA ARG A 9 -20.47 35.13 -99.90
C ARG A 9 -20.51 33.88 -99.03
N PHE A 10 -19.31 33.41 -98.68
CA PHE A 10 -19.06 32.39 -97.67
C PHE A 10 -19.78 32.74 -96.36
N ARG A 11 -20.80 31.96 -95.99
CA ARG A 11 -21.38 31.96 -94.65
C ARG A 11 -20.51 31.11 -93.73
N LYS A 12 -19.79 31.76 -92.80
CA LYS A 12 -19.27 31.13 -91.58
C LYS A 12 -20.46 30.63 -90.75
N ASN A 13 -20.65 29.31 -90.70
CA ASN A 13 -21.53 28.68 -89.72
C ASN A 13 -20.86 28.72 -88.34
N GLN A 14 -21.18 29.71 -87.52
CA GLN A 14 -21.00 29.60 -86.06
C GLN A 14 -22.31 29.11 -85.45
N LYS A 15 -22.26 27.95 -84.78
CA LYS A 15 -23.39 27.34 -84.06
C LYS A 15 -23.55 28.04 -82.70
N PRO A 16 -24.67 28.74 -82.41
CA PRO A 16 -24.83 29.50 -81.16
C PRO A 16 -25.23 28.67 -79.92
N GLY A 17 -25.21 27.33 -79.97
CA GLY A 17 -25.70 26.48 -78.87
C GLY A 17 -24.65 25.94 -77.90
N ILE A 18 -23.39 25.79 -78.31
CA ILE A 18 -22.35 25.11 -77.48
C ILE A 18 -21.86 26.01 -76.34
N ALA A 19 -21.77 27.32 -76.55
CA ALA A 19 -21.28 28.26 -75.55
C ALA A 19 -22.18 28.32 -74.30
N ILE A 20 -23.50 28.21 -74.48
CA ILE A 20 -24.47 28.25 -73.36
C ILE A 20 -24.38 26.96 -72.54
N VAL A 21 -24.28 25.80 -73.19
CA VAL A 21 -24.12 24.51 -72.47
C VAL A 21 -22.83 24.51 -71.65
N VAL A 22 -21.72 24.98 -72.24
CA VAL A 22 -20.43 25.10 -71.53
C VAL A 22 -20.52 26.10 -70.37
N ALA A 23 -21.17 27.24 -70.54
CA ALA A 23 -21.34 28.24 -69.47
C ALA A 23 -22.22 27.72 -68.32
N VAL A 24 -23.31 27.02 -68.61
CA VAL A 24 -24.18 26.41 -67.58
C VAL A 24 -23.47 25.28 -66.85
N SER A 25 -22.74 24.41 -67.56
CA SER A 25 -21.93 23.36 -66.93
C SER A 25 -20.82 23.95 -66.05
N LEU A 26 -20.16 25.04 -66.47
CA LEU A 26 -19.18 25.75 -65.64
C LEU A 26 -19.81 26.39 -64.40
N MET A 27 -20.98 27.02 -64.52
CA MET A 27 -21.72 27.56 -63.37
C MET A 27 -22.18 26.48 -62.39
N ALA A 28 -22.64 25.33 -62.91
CA ALA A 28 -22.99 24.19 -62.07
C ALA A 28 -21.77 23.63 -61.34
N LEU A 29 -20.64 23.45 -62.02
CA LEU A 29 -19.37 23.02 -61.42
C LEU A 29 -18.88 24.00 -60.34
N LEU A 30 -18.92 25.30 -60.63
CA LEU A 30 -18.53 26.34 -59.68
C LEU A 30 -19.44 26.33 -58.44
N SER A 31 -20.75 26.18 -58.62
CA SER A 31 -21.71 26.12 -57.51
C SER A 31 -21.49 24.88 -56.64
N LEU A 32 -21.19 23.74 -57.26
CA LEU A 32 -20.89 22.48 -56.56
C LEU A 32 -19.58 22.59 -55.77
N LEU A 33 -18.56 23.24 -56.36
CA LEU A 33 -17.27 23.49 -55.71
C LEU A 33 -17.41 24.46 -54.53
N VAL A 34 -18.19 25.54 -54.67
CA VAL A 34 -18.48 26.48 -53.57
C VAL A 34 -19.24 25.78 -52.45
N THR A 35 -20.26 24.96 -52.76
CA THR A 35 -21.03 24.23 -51.74
C THR A 35 -20.15 23.21 -51.01
N ALA A 36 -19.30 22.48 -51.73
CA ALA A 36 -18.35 21.53 -51.15
C ALA A 36 -17.32 22.24 -50.24
N PHE A 37 -16.82 23.41 -50.65
CA PHE A 37 -15.94 24.23 -49.83
C PHE A 37 -16.62 24.72 -48.55
N LEU A 38 -17.86 25.19 -48.63
CA LEU A 38 -18.63 25.63 -47.46
C LEU A 38 -18.92 24.47 -46.49
N LEU A 39 -19.25 23.28 -47.00
CA LEU A 39 -19.43 22.08 -46.18
C LEU A 39 -18.13 21.68 -45.48
N LEU A 40 -17.01 21.66 -46.21
CA LEU A 40 -15.69 21.34 -45.65
C LEU A 40 -15.27 22.36 -44.60
N SER A 41 -15.47 23.66 -44.87
CA SER A 41 -15.18 24.74 -43.93
C SER A 41 -16.05 24.66 -42.68
N SER A 42 -17.34 24.31 -42.81
CA SER A 42 -18.24 24.12 -41.67
C SER A 42 -17.80 22.94 -40.81
N THR A 43 -17.47 21.80 -41.43
CA THR A 43 -16.98 20.62 -40.73
C THR A 43 -15.66 20.90 -40.02
N ASN A 44 -14.71 21.57 -40.68
CA ASN A 44 -13.43 21.94 -40.08
C ASN A 44 -13.62 22.91 -38.90
N ARG A 45 -14.52 23.88 -39.01
CA ARG A 45 -14.84 24.79 -37.91
C ARG A 45 -15.49 24.05 -36.73
N ASN A 46 -16.39 23.11 -37.01
CA ASN A 46 -17.01 22.28 -35.97
C ASN A 46 -15.98 21.39 -35.28
N ASN A 47 -15.11 20.71 -36.04
CA ASN A 47 -14.03 19.88 -35.49
C ASN A 47 -13.03 20.71 -34.68
N ALA A 48 -12.63 21.89 -35.17
CA ALA A 48 -11.75 22.79 -34.42
C ALA A 48 -12.41 23.28 -33.13
N SER A 49 -13.70 23.64 -33.17
CA SER A 49 -14.46 24.02 -31.98
C SER A 49 -14.59 22.88 -30.96
N LEU A 50 -14.78 21.64 -31.44
CA LEU A 50 -14.83 20.46 -30.59
C LEU A 50 -13.47 20.15 -29.96
N ASP A 51 -12.38 20.22 -30.72
CA ASP A 51 -11.01 20.01 -30.21
C ASP A 51 -10.68 21.03 -29.12
N ILE A 52 -11.01 22.31 -29.34
CA ILE A 52 -10.84 23.36 -28.32
C ILE A 52 -11.67 23.05 -27.08
N SER A 53 -12.93 22.64 -27.23
CA SER A 53 -13.80 22.32 -26.09
C SER A 53 -13.29 21.12 -25.30
N ILE A 54 -12.74 20.11 -25.97
CA ILE A 54 -12.15 18.92 -25.33
C ILE A 54 -10.91 19.33 -24.53
N ARG A 55 -9.99 20.09 -25.13
CA ARG A 55 -8.79 20.57 -24.42
C ARG A 55 -9.13 21.42 -23.20
N GLN A 56 -10.17 22.26 -23.30
CA GLN A 56 -10.65 23.05 -22.17
C GLN A 56 -11.22 22.14 -21.06
N ALA A 57 -12.03 21.15 -21.43
CA ALA A 57 -12.57 20.19 -20.47
C ALA A 57 -11.47 19.35 -19.80
N GLU A 58 -10.45 18.92 -20.56
CA GLU A 58 -9.28 18.20 -20.04
C GLU A 58 -8.47 19.05 -19.08
N SER A 59 -8.20 20.32 -19.41
CA SER A 59 -7.49 21.24 -18.52
C SER A 59 -8.24 21.47 -17.20
N ILE A 60 -9.57 21.62 -17.25
CA ILE A 60 -10.40 21.74 -16.05
C ILE A 60 -10.41 20.42 -15.25
N ALA A 61 -10.46 19.26 -15.91
CA ALA A 61 -10.43 17.96 -15.26
C ALA A 61 -9.09 17.70 -14.55
N GLU A 62 -7.98 18.10 -15.16
CA GLU A 62 -6.64 17.98 -14.55
C GLU A 62 -6.53 18.89 -13.32
N ALA A 63 -6.96 20.15 -13.43
CA ALA A 63 -6.98 21.07 -12.30
C ALA A 63 -7.92 20.58 -11.17
N ALA A 64 -9.06 19.99 -11.52
CA ALA A 64 -9.97 19.37 -10.56
C ALA A 64 -9.30 18.20 -9.83
N LYS A 65 -8.60 17.33 -10.55
CA LYS A 65 -7.85 16.21 -9.98
C LYS A 65 -6.78 16.70 -9.00
N GLU A 66 -5.97 17.67 -9.40
CA GLU A 66 -4.92 18.25 -8.55
C GLU A 66 -5.49 18.89 -7.28
N ASN A 67 -6.60 19.64 -7.41
CA ASN A 67 -7.27 20.24 -6.26
C ASN A 67 -7.82 19.18 -5.29
N THR A 68 -8.47 18.13 -5.80
CA THR A 68 -8.98 17.04 -4.94
C THR A 68 -7.84 16.28 -4.26
N ILE A 69 -6.72 16.04 -4.94
CA ILE A 69 -5.52 15.42 -4.34
C ILE A 69 -4.94 16.33 -3.26
N ALA A 70 -4.82 17.63 -3.53
CA ALA A 70 -4.32 18.60 -2.55
C ALA A 70 -5.21 18.65 -1.30
N ASP A 71 -6.53 18.58 -1.46
CA ASP A 71 -7.47 18.52 -0.33
C ASP A 71 -7.32 17.24 0.49
N LEU A 72 -7.15 16.07 -0.16
CA LEU A 72 -6.85 14.80 0.52
C LEU A 72 -5.53 14.88 1.30
N ILE A 73 -4.48 15.46 0.70
CA ILE A 73 -3.19 15.66 1.38
C ILE A 73 -3.37 16.61 2.58
N ASN A 74 -4.10 17.70 2.42
CA ASN A 74 -4.34 18.66 3.51
C ASN A 74 -5.15 18.06 4.66
N GLU A 75 -6.10 17.18 4.35
CA GLU A 75 -6.82 16.39 5.34
C GLU A 75 -5.89 15.45 6.12
N MET A 76 -5.04 14.70 5.41
CA MET A 76 -4.03 13.84 6.05
C MET A 76 -3.11 14.67 6.96
N LYS A 77 -2.67 15.83 6.48
CA LYS A 77 -1.84 16.77 7.25
C LYS A 77 -2.57 17.29 8.49
N ALA A 78 -3.85 17.60 8.40
CA ALA A 78 -4.65 18.09 9.53
C ALA A 78 -4.76 17.07 10.67
N GLY A 79 -4.71 15.77 10.35
CA GLY A 79 -4.72 14.68 11.34
C GLY A 79 -3.36 14.14 11.76
N SER A 80 -2.27 14.73 11.25
CA SER A 80 -0.91 14.25 11.42
C SER A 80 -0.04 15.27 12.15
N GLN A 81 0.95 14.76 12.88
CA GLN A 81 2.06 15.57 13.38
C GLN A 81 3.28 15.38 12.49
N VAL A 82 3.97 16.48 12.20
CA VAL A 82 5.25 16.44 11.47
C VAL A 82 6.37 16.21 12.47
N THR A 83 7.19 15.19 12.21
CA THR A 83 8.50 15.06 12.83
C THR A 83 9.55 15.20 11.74
N ARG A 84 10.56 16.04 11.96
CA ARG A 84 11.72 16.08 11.07
C ARG A 84 12.60 14.88 11.34
N THR A 85 12.93 14.13 10.29
CA THR A 85 13.94 13.08 10.38
C THR A 85 15.35 13.70 10.40
N PRO A 86 16.38 12.94 10.80
CA PRO A 86 17.76 13.45 10.86
C PRO A 86 18.32 14.01 9.53
N ASP A 87 17.70 13.68 8.39
CA ASP A 87 18.03 14.19 7.05
C ASP A 87 17.15 15.39 6.60
N ASP A 88 16.52 16.08 7.56
CA ASP A 88 15.64 17.24 7.37
C ASP A 88 14.37 16.97 6.51
N LYS A 89 14.02 15.68 6.30
CA LYS A 89 12.75 15.32 5.66
C LYS A 89 11.59 15.35 6.65
N GLU A 90 10.42 15.72 6.16
CA GLU A 90 9.19 15.70 6.94
C GLU A 90 8.59 14.29 6.95
N LEU A 91 8.47 13.70 8.14
CA LEU A 91 7.69 12.50 8.35
C LEU A 91 6.36 12.86 9.02
N TRP A 92 5.28 12.58 8.31
CA TRP A 92 3.92 12.80 8.78
C TRP A 92 3.44 11.56 9.53
N THR A 93 3.35 11.66 10.86
CA THR A 93 2.82 10.58 11.70
C THR A 93 1.37 10.89 12.01
N VAL A 94 0.46 10.00 11.60
CA VAL A 94 -0.97 10.17 11.87
C VAL A 94 -1.20 9.99 13.36
N THR A 95 -1.64 11.06 14.05
CA THR A 95 -1.92 11.04 15.49
C THR A 95 -3.40 10.95 15.80
N ASN A 96 -4.25 11.34 14.86
CA ASN A 96 -5.69 11.18 14.97
C ASN A 96 -6.12 9.90 14.22
N PRO A 97 -6.63 8.86 14.92
CA PRO A 97 -7.10 7.64 14.26
C PRO A 97 -8.16 7.89 13.17
N LYS A 98 -8.98 8.95 13.32
CA LYS A 98 -9.99 9.33 12.31
C LYS A 98 -9.40 9.83 11.00
N SER A 99 -8.11 10.14 10.96
CA SER A 99 -7.39 10.64 9.78
C SER A 99 -6.50 9.58 9.13
N MET A 100 -6.55 8.33 9.62
CA MET A 100 -5.88 7.20 8.96
C MET A 100 -6.60 6.77 7.67
N VAL A 101 -7.88 7.08 7.58
CA VAL A 101 -8.72 6.88 6.39
C VAL A 101 -9.34 8.22 5.99
N PRO A 102 -9.67 8.43 4.70
CA PRO A 102 -10.36 9.64 4.28
C PRO A 102 -11.69 9.80 5.03
N PHE A 103 -11.93 10.98 5.60
CA PHE A 103 -13.19 11.35 6.23
C PHE A 103 -14.33 11.22 5.22
N ARG A 104 -15.44 10.63 5.65
CA ARG A 104 -16.60 10.46 4.78
C ARG A 104 -17.33 11.78 4.58
N ALA A 105 -17.16 12.40 3.41
CA ALA A 105 -17.75 13.70 3.05
C ALA A 105 -18.70 13.53 1.85
N VAL A 106 -19.95 13.18 2.12
CA VAL A 106 -20.97 12.87 1.11
C VAL A 106 -22.30 13.55 1.46
N LYS A 107 -23.23 13.58 0.50
CA LYS A 107 -24.60 14.08 0.76
C LYS A 107 -25.28 13.31 1.89
N PRO A 108 -26.23 13.93 2.63
CA PRO A 108 -27.01 13.23 3.65
C PRO A 108 -27.73 11.97 3.15
N SER A 109 -28.30 11.99 1.93
CA SER A 109 -28.95 10.83 1.32
C SER A 109 -28.00 9.64 1.15
N VAL A 110 -26.80 9.90 0.64
CA VAL A 110 -25.72 8.90 0.54
C VAL A 110 -25.20 8.50 1.92
N ALA A 111 -25.14 9.44 2.87
CA ALA A 111 -24.63 9.21 4.20
C ALA A 111 -25.49 8.19 4.98
N SER A 112 -26.82 8.28 4.83
CA SER A 112 -27.81 7.40 5.46
C SER A 112 -27.96 6.03 4.81
N ASN A 113 -27.43 5.83 3.60
CA ASN A 113 -27.56 4.58 2.86
C ASN A 113 -26.34 3.67 3.12
N ASP A 114 -26.58 2.54 3.78
CA ASP A 114 -25.53 1.58 4.14
C ASP A 114 -24.89 0.90 2.92
N ASP A 115 -25.62 0.76 1.82
CA ASP A 115 -25.12 0.16 0.57
C ASP A 115 -24.15 1.09 -0.18
N LEU A 116 -24.09 2.37 0.22
CA LEU A 116 -23.25 3.40 -0.40
C LEU A 116 -22.03 3.78 0.46
N LYS A 117 -21.63 2.92 1.42
CA LYS A 117 -20.47 3.13 2.29
C LYS A 117 -19.14 3.20 1.54
N VAL A 118 -19.04 2.53 0.39
CA VAL A 118 -17.85 2.56 -0.48
C VAL A 118 -17.57 3.98 -1.01
N ILE A 119 -18.55 4.88 -1.01
CA ILE A 119 -18.32 6.27 -1.40
C ILE A 119 -17.75 7.02 -0.21
N ALA A 120 -16.44 7.31 -0.28
CA ALA A 120 -15.71 8.05 0.72
C ALA A 120 -15.98 9.56 0.61
N LYS A 121 -15.90 10.13 -0.60
CA LYS A 121 -16.14 11.56 -0.79
C LYS A 121 -16.93 11.86 -2.05
N GLN A 122 -17.64 12.96 -2.00
CA GLN A 122 -18.44 13.46 -3.11
C GLN A 122 -18.40 14.98 -3.11
N SER A 123 -18.42 15.62 -4.28
CA SER A 123 -18.75 17.04 -4.33
C SER A 123 -20.20 17.23 -3.89
N ALA A 124 -20.42 17.75 -2.68
CA ALA A 124 -21.74 17.90 -2.09
C ALA A 124 -21.90 19.30 -1.49
N GLY A 125 -22.99 19.98 -1.84
CA GLY A 125 -23.30 21.31 -1.35
C GLY A 125 -23.41 21.34 0.18
N ASN A 126 -22.83 22.38 0.80
CA ASN A 126 -22.77 22.55 2.27
C ASN A 126 -22.07 21.42 3.05
N VAL A 127 -21.34 20.52 2.37
CA VAL A 127 -20.55 19.48 3.02
C VAL A 127 -19.08 19.91 3.03
N LYS A 128 -18.49 19.98 4.22
CA LYS A 128 -17.05 20.24 4.37
C LYS A 128 -16.26 19.02 3.92
N PHE A 129 -15.11 19.24 3.28
CA PHE A 129 -14.25 18.16 2.80
C PHE A 129 -13.72 17.23 3.92
N HIS A 130 -13.52 17.77 5.13
CA HIS A 130 -13.11 17.04 6.34
C HIS A 130 -13.54 17.80 7.62
N ASP A 131 -13.32 17.23 8.82
CA ASP A 131 -13.73 17.82 10.12
C ASP A 131 -12.71 18.83 10.71
N GLY A 132 -11.90 19.47 9.88
CA GLY A 132 -10.85 20.40 10.34
C GLY A 132 -11.28 21.87 10.31
N ALA A 133 -10.62 22.72 11.12
CA ALA A 133 -10.87 24.16 11.15
C ALA A 133 -10.72 24.86 9.78
N ASN A 134 -9.84 24.32 8.92
CA ASN A 134 -9.61 24.83 7.56
C ASN A 134 -10.39 24.08 6.47
N ALA A 135 -11.32 23.19 6.84
CA ALA A 135 -12.07 22.40 5.87
C ALA A 135 -13.06 23.28 5.11
N LYS A 136 -12.93 23.31 3.78
CA LYS A 136 -13.77 24.12 2.89
C LYS A 136 -14.90 23.27 2.32
N SER A 137 -16.07 23.89 2.15
CA SER A 137 -17.08 23.40 1.22
C SER A 137 -16.81 24.06 -0.14
N ARG A 138 -16.65 23.26 -1.19
CA ARG A 138 -16.36 23.75 -2.55
C ARG A 138 -17.55 23.63 -3.51
N ALA A 139 -18.47 22.72 -3.22
CA ALA A 139 -19.57 22.43 -4.13
C ALA A 139 -20.72 23.40 -3.93
N SER A 140 -21.39 23.70 -5.04
CA SER A 140 -22.69 24.35 -5.05
C SER A 140 -23.78 23.37 -4.58
N GLU A 141 -25.00 23.87 -4.39
CA GLU A 141 -26.18 23.05 -4.12
C GLU A 141 -26.84 22.52 -5.41
N ILE A 142 -26.20 22.69 -6.59
CA ILE A 142 -26.77 22.30 -7.87
C ILE A 142 -26.25 20.92 -8.26
N SER A 143 -27.16 19.95 -8.30
CA SER A 143 -26.89 18.57 -8.70
C SER A 143 -26.41 18.45 -10.14
N THR A 144 -25.54 17.47 -10.39
CA THR A 144 -25.13 17.07 -11.74
C THR A 144 -26.29 16.51 -12.57
N ALA A 145 -27.32 15.98 -11.91
CA ALA A 145 -28.57 15.54 -12.53
C ALA A 145 -29.49 16.69 -12.94
N THR A 146 -29.27 17.92 -12.43
CA THR A 146 -30.03 19.09 -12.84
C THR A 146 -29.64 19.51 -14.25
N ALA A 147 -30.62 19.55 -15.16
CA ALA A 147 -30.39 19.94 -16.55
C ALA A 147 -29.91 21.40 -16.63
N ALA A 148 -28.84 21.62 -17.38
CA ALA A 148 -28.43 22.97 -17.77
C ALA A 148 -29.50 23.62 -18.68
N SER A 149 -29.40 24.92 -18.93
CA SER A 149 -30.33 25.65 -19.82
C SER A 149 -30.45 25.05 -21.23
N GLY A 150 -29.46 24.29 -21.69
CA GLY A 150 -29.50 23.52 -22.94
C GLY A 150 -29.97 22.06 -22.81
N GLY A 151 -30.61 21.68 -21.70
CA GLY A 151 -31.16 20.33 -21.44
C GLY A 151 -30.14 19.26 -21.05
N ARG A 152 -28.83 19.54 -21.12
CA ARG A 152 -27.77 18.57 -20.80
C ARG A 152 -27.61 18.38 -19.29
N LYS A 153 -27.56 17.12 -18.86
CA LYS A 153 -27.26 16.70 -17.48
C LYS A 153 -26.29 15.52 -17.46
N ILE A 154 -25.66 15.29 -16.31
CA ILE A 154 -24.94 14.06 -16.03
C ILE A 154 -25.81 13.24 -15.08
N ALA A 155 -26.49 12.23 -15.62
CA ALA A 155 -27.40 11.38 -14.88
C ALA A 155 -26.65 10.36 -14.01
N SER A 156 -27.35 9.76 -13.06
CA SER A 156 -26.81 8.73 -12.16
C SER A 156 -26.16 7.53 -12.88
N THR A 157 -26.60 7.18 -14.09
CA THR A 157 -25.98 6.13 -14.91
C THR A 157 -24.50 6.36 -15.17
N ARG A 158 -24.06 7.62 -15.28
CA ARG A 158 -22.63 7.96 -15.44
C ARG A 158 -21.84 7.72 -14.15
N TRP A 159 -22.46 7.98 -13.00
CA TRP A 159 -21.85 7.81 -11.68
C TRP A 159 -21.83 6.36 -11.22
N ASN A 160 -22.73 5.51 -11.74
CA ASN A 160 -22.71 4.06 -11.51
C ASN A 160 -21.73 3.31 -12.45
N ALA A 161 -21.20 3.97 -13.49
CA ALA A 161 -20.32 3.36 -14.48
C ALA A 161 -19.02 2.71 -13.94
N PRO A 162 -18.41 3.14 -12.81
CA PRO A 162 -17.25 2.46 -12.23
C PRO A 162 -17.54 1.05 -11.66
N ALA A 163 -18.82 0.66 -11.54
CA ALA A 163 -19.25 -0.65 -11.07
C ALA A 163 -18.64 -1.07 -9.71
N LEU A 164 -18.41 -0.11 -8.81
CA LEU A 164 -17.92 -0.34 -7.44
C LEU A 164 -19.06 -0.56 -6.43
N LEU A 165 -20.31 -0.38 -6.87
CA LEU A 165 -21.52 -0.72 -6.12
C LEU A 165 -22.00 -2.10 -6.56
N SER A 166 -22.67 -2.82 -5.66
CA SER A 166 -23.37 -4.06 -6.02
C SER A 166 -24.27 -3.81 -7.24
N PRO A 167 -24.40 -4.74 -8.21
CA PRO A 167 -25.32 -4.57 -9.34
C PRO A 167 -26.78 -4.34 -8.93
N SER A 168 -27.16 -4.76 -7.72
CA SER A 168 -28.48 -4.51 -7.13
C SER A 168 -28.66 -3.11 -6.53
N VAL A 169 -27.60 -2.31 -6.48
CA VAL A 169 -27.54 -0.99 -5.86
C VAL A 169 -27.10 0.04 -6.90
N ALA A 170 -27.88 1.11 -7.06
CA ALA A 170 -27.56 2.18 -7.98
C ALA A 170 -27.88 3.53 -7.35
N LEU A 171 -27.03 4.52 -7.63
CA LEU A 171 -27.29 5.90 -7.24
C LEU A 171 -28.60 6.41 -7.86
N SER A 172 -29.45 7.03 -7.04
CA SER A 172 -30.56 7.85 -7.49
C SER A 172 -30.10 9.25 -7.92
N GLU A 173 -30.97 10.03 -8.56
CA GLU A 173 -30.64 11.38 -9.04
C GLU A 173 -30.46 12.41 -7.90
N ASP A 174 -30.94 12.13 -6.68
CA ASP A 174 -30.67 12.92 -5.48
C ASP A 174 -29.35 12.52 -4.77
N GLU A 175 -28.83 11.32 -5.07
CA GLU A 175 -27.58 10.80 -4.53
C GLU A 175 -26.35 11.12 -5.40
N VAL A 176 -26.52 11.66 -6.62
CA VAL A 176 -25.39 12.06 -7.47
C VAL A 176 -24.68 13.32 -6.96
N PRO A 177 -23.40 13.55 -7.34
CA PRO A 177 -22.65 14.72 -6.88
C PRO A 177 -23.24 16.04 -7.39
N ASP A 178 -22.87 17.14 -6.72
CA ASP A 178 -23.15 18.52 -7.10
C ASP A 178 -21.97 19.15 -7.86
N TRP A 179 -22.25 20.22 -8.59
CA TRP A 179 -21.24 20.96 -9.33
C TRP A 179 -20.34 21.80 -8.42
N VAL A 180 -19.04 21.74 -8.66
CA VAL A 180 -18.04 22.69 -8.18
C VAL A 180 -17.75 23.68 -9.30
N TYR A 181 -17.94 24.97 -9.05
CA TYR A 181 -17.60 26.02 -9.99
C TYR A 181 -16.12 26.38 -9.89
N VAL A 182 -15.51 26.74 -11.02
CA VAL A 182 -14.13 27.24 -11.08
C VAL A 182 -14.18 28.65 -11.62
N ALA A 183 -13.81 29.62 -10.80
CA ALA A 183 -13.67 31.01 -11.20
C ALA A 183 -12.27 31.27 -11.78
N ARG A 184 -12.12 32.36 -12.53
CA ARG A 184 -10.86 32.75 -13.19
C ARG A 184 -9.72 33.01 -12.20
N ASP A 185 -10.03 33.46 -11.00
CA ASP A 185 -9.09 33.65 -9.88
C ASP A 185 -8.71 32.34 -9.15
N GLY A 186 -9.28 31.21 -9.56
CA GLY A 186 -9.08 29.90 -8.93
C GLY A 186 -9.97 29.62 -7.72
N SER A 187 -10.88 30.53 -7.37
CA SER A 187 -11.86 30.30 -6.30
C SER A 187 -12.96 29.33 -6.73
N ASN A 188 -13.61 28.70 -5.75
CA ASN A 188 -14.77 27.82 -5.96
C ASN A 188 -16.03 28.46 -5.36
N PRO A 189 -16.70 29.36 -6.08
CA PRO A 189 -17.95 29.95 -5.59
C PRO A 189 -19.03 28.87 -5.48
N THR A 190 -19.83 28.93 -4.42
CA THR A 190 -20.93 27.98 -4.20
C THR A 190 -22.24 28.40 -4.87
N SER A 191 -22.30 29.63 -5.39
CA SER A 191 -23.43 30.14 -6.17
C SER A 191 -22.95 30.81 -7.46
N ALA A 192 -23.70 30.62 -8.55
CA ALA A 192 -23.51 31.36 -9.79
C ALA A 192 -24.41 32.59 -9.77
N SER A 193 -23.85 33.77 -9.48
CA SER A 193 -24.62 35.02 -9.55
C SER A 193 -24.59 35.60 -10.97
N GLY A 194 -25.67 36.29 -11.37
CA GLY A 194 -25.77 37.02 -12.66
C GLY A 194 -24.74 38.16 -12.82
N SER A 195 -23.97 38.44 -11.77
CA SER A 195 -22.82 39.35 -11.71
C SER A 195 -21.55 38.78 -12.34
N SER A 196 -21.54 37.48 -12.68
CA SER A 196 -20.37 36.76 -13.22
C SER A 196 -20.25 36.97 -14.74
N LYS A 197 -20.18 38.24 -15.18
CA LYS A 197 -19.91 38.57 -16.58
C LYS A 197 -18.44 38.30 -16.89
N SER A 198 -18.10 38.04 -18.16
CA SER A 198 -16.70 37.79 -18.56
C SER A 198 -15.79 38.98 -18.28
N THR A 199 -16.38 40.17 -18.26
CA THR A 199 -15.76 41.47 -17.98
C THR A 199 -16.62 42.26 -17.00
N ASP A 200 -15.97 43.06 -16.17
CA ASP A 200 -16.62 44.03 -15.28
C ASP A 200 -17.14 45.25 -16.07
N SER A 201 -17.83 46.16 -15.39
CA SER A 201 -18.45 47.34 -16.01
C SER A 201 -17.44 48.32 -16.64
N ASP A 202 -16.17 48.22 -16.25
CA ASP A 202 -15.03 48.97 -16.78
C ASP A 202 -14.34 48.26 -17.96
N GLY A 203 -14.82 47.07 -18.35
CA GLY A 203 -14.23 46.25 -19.40
C GLY A 203 -13.05 45.39 -18.95
N ALA A 204 -12.64 45.46 -17.68
CA ALA A 204 -11.58 44.60 -17.14
C ALA A 204 -12.05 43.13 -17.05
N PRO A 205 -11.17 42.14 -17.21
CA PRO A 205 -11.54 40.74 -17.02
C PRO A 205 -11.99 40.50 -15.57
N ASN A 206 -13.25 40.07 -15.40
CA ASN A 206 -13.79 39.79 -14.06
C ASN A 206 -13.09 38.54 -13.48
N PRO A 207 -12.51 38.63 -12.27
CA PRO A 207 -11.83 37.49 -11.61
C PRO A 207 -12.81 36.41 -11.14
N ASN A 208 -14.05 36.79 -10.79
CA ASN A 208 -15.11 35.88 -10.33
C ASN A 208 -15.86 35.20 -11.49
N TYR A 209 -15.46 35.46 -12.75
CA TYR A 209 -16.05 34.80 -13.90
C TYR A 209 -15.85 33.29 -13.83
N ILE A 210 -16.94 32.53 -13.90
CA ILE A 210 -16.91 31.06 -13.89
C ILE A 210 -16.41 30.59 -15.26
N VAL A 211 -15.19 30.05 -15.28
CA VAL A 211 -14.55 29.51 -16.49
C VAL A 211 -14.95 28.07 -16.76
N GLY A 212 -15.43 27.36 -15.73
CA GLY A 212 -15.78 25.95 -15.85
C GLY A 212 -16.46 25.40 -14.60
N ARG A 213 -16.87 24.14 -14.70
CA ARG A 213 -17.40 23.37 -13.58
C ARG A 213 -16.95 21.92 -13.67
N TYR A 214 -16.78 21.29 -12.52
CA TYR A 214 -16.49 19.87 -12.42
C TYR A 214 -17.29 19.27 -11.26
N ALA A 215 -17.33 17.95 -11.20
CA ALA A 215 -17.89 17.21 -10.08
C ALA A 215 -17.01 15.97 -9.87
N TYR A 216 -16.96 15.47 -8.64
CA TYR A 216 -16.12 14.32 -8.32
C TYR A 216 -16.81 13.37 -7.35
N GLN A 217 -16.37 12.12 -7.41
CA GLN A 217 -16.71 11.08 -6.45
C GLN A 217 -15.44 10.26 -6.18
N VAL A 218 -15.15 10.02 -4.91
CA VAL A 218 -14.01 9.24 -4.43
C VAL A 218 -14.57 8.00 -3.77
N TYR A 219 -14.10 6.85 -4.23
CA TYR A 219 -14.48 5.56 -3.68
C TYR A 219 -13.35 5.03 -2.81
N ASP A 220 -13.71 4.41 -1.70
CA ASP A 220 -12.81 3.61 -0.90
C ASP A 220 -12.63 2.24 -1.58
N VAL A 221 -11.44 2.00 -2.11
CA VAL A 221 -11.06 0.72 -2.72
C VAL A 221 -10.15 -0.09 -1.80
N SER A 222 -10.01 0.32 -0.54
CA SER A 222 -9.25 -0.43 0.45
C SER A 222 -9.93 -1.78 0.75
N GLY A 223 -9.12 -2.83 0.97
CA GLY A 223 -9.63 -4.18 1.21
C GLY A 223 -10.17 -4.90 -0.03
N LEU A 224 -10.21 -4.26 -1.20
CA LEU A 224 -10.53 -4.94 -2.46
C LEU A 224 -9.35 -5.80 -2.93
N LEU A 225 -9.67 -6.90 -3.62
CA LEU A 225 -8.67 -7.80 -4.16
C LEU A 225 -8.11 -7.24 -5.46
N ASP A 226 -6.79 -7.12 -5.59
CA ASP A 226 -6.19 -6.75 -6.87
C ASP A 226 -6.32 -7.90 -7.86
N ILE A 227 -7.13 -7.73 -8.89
CA ILE A 227 -7.40 -8.77 -9.89
C ILE A 227 -6.15 -9.14 -10.71
N ASN A 228 -5.14 -8.26 -10.77
CA ASN A 228 -3.87 -8.56 -11.42
C ASN A 228 -3.06 -9.59 -10.64
N VAL A 229 -3.27 -9.72 -9.32
CA VAL A 229 -2.51 -10.62 -8.44
C VAL A 229 -3.37 -11.75 -7.87
N ALA A 230 -4.60 -11.46 -7.47
CA ALA A 230 -5.43 -12.33 -6.64
C ALA A 230 -5.79 -13.65 -7.30
N GLY A 231 -5.76 -14.74 -6.52
CA GLY A 231 -6.19 -16.08 -6.94
C GLY A 231 -5.09 -16.97 -7.52
N ALA A 232 -5.02 -18.20 -7.01
CA ALA A 232 -4.18 -19.28 -7.53
C ALA A 232 -4.93 -20.11 -8.60
N ILE A 233 -4.20 -20.68 -9.57
CA ILE A 233 -4.77 -21.51 -10.67
C ILE A 233 -4.79 -22.98 -10.28
N SER A 234 -5.94 -23.64 -10.42
CA SER A 234 -6.12 -25.11 -10.46
C SER A 234 -5.56 -25.93 -9.29
N GLU A 235 -5.96 -27.20 -9.18
CA GLU A 235 -5.30 -28.16 -8.29
C GLU A 235 -3.98 -28.62 -8.91
N PRO A 236 -2.87 -28.71 -8.13
CA PRO A 236 -2.78 -28.73 -6.66
C PRO A 236 -2.49 -27.37 -5.99
N ALA A 237 -2.49 -26.26 -6.74
CA ALA A 237 -2.17 -24.95 -6.19
C ALA A 237 -3.24 -24.41 -5.22
N ARG A 238 -4.49 -24.87 -5.35
CA ARG A 238 -5.59 -24.53 -4.42
C ARG A 238 -5.50 -25.33 -3.12
N GLU A 239 -5.21 -26.63 -3.16
CA GLU A 239 -4.88 -27.41 -1.97
C GLU A 239 -3.66 -26.85 -1.24
N LEU A 240 -2.64 -26.42 -1.99
CA LEU A 240 -1.48 -25.74 -1.42
C LEU A 240 -1.84 -24.35 -0.88
N ALA A 241 -2.69 -23.58 -1.56
CA ALA A 241 -3.18 -22.28 -1.07
C ALA A 241 -3.93 -22.42 0.25
N GLN A 242 -4.71 -23.49 0.45
CA GLN A 242 -5.36 -23.79 1.72
C GLN A 242 -4.35 -24.14 2.82
N LYS A 243 -3.30 -24.92 2.50
CA LYS A 243 -2.20 -25.21 3.43
C LYS A 243 -1.33 -23.98 3.74
N LEU A 244 -1.25 -23.05 2.80
CA LEU A 244 -0.46 -21.81 2.89
C LEU A 244 -1.32 -20.58 3.22
N SER A 245 -2.61 -20.72 3.55
CA SER A 245 -3.56 -19.60 3.68
C SER A 245 -3.24 -18.67 4.85
N GLY A 246 -2.22 -18.99 5.65
CA GLY A 246 -1.61 -18.09 6.65
C GLY A 246 -0.54 -17.14 6.07
N LYS A 247 -0.17 -17.27 4.79
CA LYS A 247 0.80 -16.39 4.11
C LYS A 247 0.04 -15.20 3.50
N GLY A 248 0.31 -13.98 4.00
CA GLY A 248 -0.42 -12.75 3.66
C GLY A 248 -0.24 -12.17 2.24
N SER A 249 -0.09 -13.00 1.20
CA SER A 249 -0.02 -12.53 -0.20
C SER A 249 -1.35 -12.73 -0.90
N LEU A 250 -1.81 -11.72 -1.65
CA LEU A 250 -3.06 -11.74 -2.44
C LEU A 250 -3.12 -12.91 -3.44
N VAL A 251 -1.98 -13.41 -3.91
CA VAL A 251 -1.91 -14.56 -4.84
C VAL A 251 -2.58 -15.82 -4.28
N TRP A 252 -2.66 -15.95 -2.95
CA TRP A 252 -3.26 -17.08 -2.26
C TRP A 252 -4.74 -16.86 -1.92
N ALA A 253 -5.33 -15.74 -2.32
CA ALA A 253 -6.73 -15.43 -2.03
C ALA A 253 -7.65 -16.50 -2.65
N ASP A 254 -8.47 -17.15 -1.81
CA ASP A 254 -9.52 -18.04 -2.29
C ASP A 254 -10.69 -17.23 -2.82
N LEU A 255 -10.72 -17.08 -4.14
CA LEU A 255 -11.77 -16.32 -4.80
C LEU A 255 -13.13 -17.03 -4.76
N THR A 256 -13.20 -18.32 -4.40
CA THR A 256 -14.49 -19.04 -4.23
C THR A 256 -15.31 -18.61 -3.04
N ALA A 257 -14.71 -17.88 -2.11
CA ALA A 257 -15.43 -17.24 -1.01
C ALA A 257 -16.25 -16.00 -1.44
N LEU A 258 -16.05 -15.47 -2.66
CA LEU A 258 -16.75 -14.27 -3.10
C LEU A 258 -18.22 -14.55 -3.48
N PRO A 259 -19.17 -13.67 -3.12
CA PRO A 259 -20.58 -13.83 -3.47
C PRO A 259 -20.77 -13.72 -4.99
N GLY A 260 -21.70 -14.52 -5.53
CA GLY A 260 -21.93 -14.62 -6.99
C GLY A 260 -20.92 -15.52 -7.72
N ASN A 261 -19.96 -16.12 -7.00
CA ASN A 261 -18.95 -16.97 -7.61
C ASN A 261 -19.49 -18.37 -7.95
N SER A 262 -20.00 -18.51 -9.18
CA SER A 262 -20.42 -19.78 -9.78
C SER A 262 -19.64 -20.12 -11.05
N ARG A 263 -18.59 -19.35 -11.41
CA ARG A 263 -17.97 -19.40 -12.75
C ARG A 263 -16.44 -19.37 -12.72
N ASN A 264 -15.87 -19.78 -13.85
CA ASN A 264 -14.49 -20.18 -14.13
C ASN A 264 -13.42 -19.09 -13.85
N LEU A 265 -13.09 -18.86 -12.58
CA LEU A 265 -11.99 -17.97 -12.18
C LEU A 265 -10.60 -18.50 -12.57
N ASP A 266 -10.48 -19.77 -12.93
CA ASP A 266 -9.26 -20.29 -13.55
C ASP A 266 -9.01 -19.63 -14.91
N GLY A 267 -10.07 -19.23 -15.63
CA GLY A 267 -9.98 -18.53 -16.92
C GLY A 267 -9.28 -17.18 -16.84
N ILE A 268 -9.58 -16.36 -15.82
CA ILE A 268 -8.91 -15.05 -15.66
C ILE A 268 -7.45 -15.20 -15.24
N ALA A 269 -7.15 -16.16 -14.38
CA ALA A 269 -5.79 -16.40 -13.95
C ALA A 269 -4.95 -17.01 -15.09
N ALA A 270 -5.54 -17.87 -15.93
CA ALA A 270 -4.92 -18.39 -17.15
C ALA A 270 -4.69 -17.28 -18.20
N TRP A 271 -5.65 -16.37 -18.37
CA TRP A 271 -5.50 -15.22 -19.27
C TRP A 271 -4.35 -14.31 -18.82
N ARG A 272 -4.27 -13.97 -17.53
CA ARG A 272 -3.15 -13.19 -16.97
C ARG A 272 -1.82 -13.86 -17.26
N ARG A 273 -1.73 -15.16 -17.00
CA ARG A 273 -0.51 -15.98 -17.12
C ARG A 273 -0.32 -16.64 -18.49
N SER A 274 -0.79 -16.01 -19.56
CA SER A 274 -0.68 -16.59 -20.90
C SER A 274 0.76 -16.83 -21.37
N ASN A 275 1.76 -16.14 -20.78
CA ASN A 275 3.16 -16.19 -21.20
C ASN A 275 4.12 -16.76 -20.14
N SER A 276 3.82 -16.60 -18.85
CA SER A 276 4.56 -17.25 -17.75
C SER A 276 4.44 -18.78 -17.82
N LYS A 277 5.57 -19.52 -17.89
CA LYS A 277 5.60 -20.98 -18.05
C LYS A 277 5.86 -21.78 -16.75
N SER A 278 5.39 -23.04 -16.77
CA SER A 278 5.63 -24.25 -15.96
C SER A 278 5.37 -24.27 -14.46
N GLU A 279 6.00 -23.46 -13.60
CA GLU A 279 5.88 -23.66 -12.14
C GLU A 279 5.38 -22.42 -11.39
N PHE A 280 4.18 -22.54 -10.83
CA PHE A 280 3.50 -21.45 -10.14
C PHE A 280 4.26 -20.96 -8.89
N ILE A 281 4.98 -21.84 -8.19
CA ILE A 281 5.63 -21.49 -6.93
C ILE A 281 6.99 -20.84 -7.20
N ASN A 282 7.88 -21.56 -7.87
CA ASN A 282 9.28 -21.17 -8.04
C ASN A 282 9.42 -19.91 -8.93
N ASP A 283 8.81 -19.92 -10.11
CA ASP A 283 9.01 -18.87 -11.11
C ASP A 283 8.13 -17.63 -10.83
N PHE A 284 6.86 -17.86 -10.48
CA PHE A 284 5.89 -16.76 -10.34
C PHE A 284 5.86 -16.16 -8.93
N ILE A 285 5.88 -16.99 -7.87
CA ILE A 285 5.77 -16.51 -6.49
C ILE A 285 7.14 -16.18 -5.90
N GLU A 286 8.12 -17.07 -5.98
CA GLU A 286 9.41 -16.85 -5.31
C GLU A 286 10.29 -15.86 -6.07
N GLU A 287 10.49 -16.06 -7.36
CA GLU A 287 11.34 -15.17 -8.18
C GLU A 287 10.68 -13.81 -8.40
N TRP A 288 9.40 -13.78 -8.79
CA TRP A 288 8.71 -12.53 -9.09
C TRP A 288 8.00 -11.91 -7.88
N GLY A 289 7.03 -12.62 -7.30
CA GLY A 289 6.22 -12.14 -6.19
C GLY A 289 7.04 -11.72 -4.96
N GLY A 290 7.93 -12.60 -4.49
CA GLY A 290 8.72 -12.42 -3.27
C GLY A 290 9.76 -11.31 -3.39
N MET A 291 10.36 -11.11 -4.57
CA MET A 291 11.39 -10.09 -4.77
C MET A 291 10.85 -8.75 -5.28
N LYS A 292 9.76 -8.75 -6.05
CA LYS A 292 9.24 -7.56 -6.75
C LYS A 292 7.90 -7.06 -6.20
N GLY A 293 7.27 -7.79 -5.27
CA GLY A 293 6.07 -7.34 -4.56
C GLY A 293 4.86 -7.08 -5.46
N TRP A 294 4.78 -7.77 -6.61
CA TRP A 294 3.70 -7.66 -7.59
C TRP A 294 3.51 -6.28 -8.26
N LEU A 295 4.43 -5.33 -8.06
CA LEU A 295 4.34 -3.96 -8.58
C LEU A 295 4.63 -3.83 -10.09
N ARG A 296 4.91 -4.94 -10.78
CA ARG A 296 5.28 -4.98 -12.19
C ARG A 296 4.68 -6.20 -12.86
N THR A 297 4.30 -6.03 -14.13
CA THR A 297 3.89 -7.13 -15.00
C THR A 297 4.99 -8.18 -15.07
N PRO A 298 4.70 -9.44 -14.72
CA PRO A 298 5.64 -10.54 -14.87
C PRO A 298 6.14 -10.65 -16.31
N SER A 299 7.44 -10.87 -16.48
CA SER A 299 8.04 -11.10 -17.78
C SER A 299 9.03 -12.25 -17.73
N PHE A 300 8.80 -13.25 -18.58
CA PHE A 300 9.64 -14.44 -18.69
C PHE A 300 10.11 -14.58 -20.13
N SER A 301 11.42 -14.75 -20.33
CA SER A 301 12.04 -14.91 -21.66
C SER A 301 11.66 -13.82 -22.68
N GLY A 302 11.51 -12.56 -22.23
CA GLY A 302 11.17 -11.42 -23.08
C GLY A 302 9.69 -11.31 -23.49
N LYS A 303 8.82 -12.18 -22.97
CA LYS A 303 7.35 -12.07 -23.09
C LYS A 303 6.75 -11.56 -21.79
N THR A 304 5.68 -10.79 -21.87
CA THR A 304 5.00 -10.21 -20.71
C THR A 304 3.62 -10.82 -20.54
N ASP A 305 3.22 -11.03 -19.29
CA ASP A 305 1.86 -11.45 -18.96
C ASP A 305 0.83 -10.34 -19.21
N ASN A 306 -0.45 -10.72 -19.23
CA ASN A 306 -1.55 -9.77 -19.39
C ASN A 306 -1.88 -9.12 -18.04
N VAL A 307 -2.11 -7.81 -18.04
CA VAL A 307 -2.52 -7.04 -16.87
C VAL A 307 -3.60 -6.04 -17.24
N PHE A 308 -4.51 -5.78 -16.32
CA PHE A 308 -5.45 -4.68 -16.42
C PHE A 308 -4.76 -3.38 -16.04
N LEU A 309 -4.78 -2.40 -16.94
CA LEU A 309 -4.16 -1.09 -16.70
C LEU A 309 -5.04 -0.18 -15.83
N GLY A 310 -6.33 -0.49 -15.71
CA GLY A 310 -7.26 0.30 -14.91
C GLY A 310 -8.65 -0.30 -14.87
N ARG A 311 -9.49 0.27 -14.01
CA ARG A 311 -10.89 -0.15 -13.81
C ARG A 311 -11.72 -0.23 -15.10
N ARG A 312 -11.52 0.71 -16.03
CA ARG A 312 -12.22 0.72 -17.32
C ARG A 312 -11.89 -0.52 -18.17
N ASP A 313 -10.65 -0.97 -18.12
CA ASP A 313 -10.17 -2.15 -18.83
C ASP A 313 -10.77 -3.43 -18.24
N LEU A 314 -10.79 -3.54 -16.91
CA LEU A 314 -11.49 -4.62 -16.20
C LEU A 314 -12.99 -4.70 -16.57
N ILE A 315 -13.68 -3.57 -16.60
CA ILE A 315 -15.11 -3.53 -16.97
C ILE A 315 -15.31 -3.89 -18.45
N ALA A 316 -14.41 -3.44 -19.34
CA ALA A 316 -14.49 -3.82 -20.76
C ALA A 316 -14.28 -5.33 -20.93
N TYR A 317 -13.25 -5.88 -20.29
CA TYR A 317 -12.97 -7.32 -20.30
C TYR A 317 -14.14 -8.13 -19.74
N GLN A 318 -14.76 -7.68 -18.65
CA GLN A 318 -15.93 -8.35 -18.06
C GLN A 318 -17.10 -8.38 -19.05
N LYS A 319 -17.35 -7.30 -19.78
CA LYS A 319 -18.41 -7.23 -20.80
C LYS A 319 -18.16 -8.16 -21.98
N ASP A 320 -16.89 -8.30 -22.37
CA ASP A 320 -16.50 -9.19 -23.47
C ASP A 320 -16.40 -10.67 -23.01
N ASN A 321 -16.18 -10.91 -21.71
CA ASN A 321 -15.97 -12.24 -21.11
C ASN A 321 -16.82 -12.46 -19.84
N PRO A 322 -18.16 -12.37 -19.91
CA PRO A 322 -19.04 -12.49 -18.74
C PRO A 322 -18.98 -13.85 -18.06
N ASP A 323 -18.50 -14.88 -18.75
CA ASP A 323 -18.29 -16.23 -18.19
C ASP A 323 -17.03 -16.35 -17.34
N SER A 324 -16.05 -15.46 -17.52
CA SER A 324 -14.80 -15.45 -16.75
C SER A 324 -14.89 -14.59 -15.49
N ILE A 325 -15.63 -13.47 -15.56
CA ILE A 325 -15.90 -12.58 -14.43
C ILE A 325 -17.40 -12.23 -14.44
N SER A 326 -18.13 -12.61 -13.39
CA SER A 326 -19.50 -12.13 -13.20
C SER A 326 -19.51 -10.63 -12.89
N GLU A 327 -20.53 -9.91 -13.35
CA GLU A 327 -20.72 -8.49 -13.02
C GLU A 327 -20.80 -8.26 -11.50
N GLU A 328 -21.36 -9.22 -10.76
CA GLU A 328 -21.46 -9.23 -9.30
C GLU A 328 -20.10 -9.23 -8.59
N LEU A 329 -19.03 -9.66 -9.27
CA LEU A 329 -17.68 -9.69 -8.71
C LEU A 329 -16.93 -8.36 -8.87
N LEU A 330 -17.38 -7.49 -9.78
CA LEU A 330 -16.70 -6.21 -10.04
C LEU A 330 -16.47 -5.39 -8.76
N PRO A 331 -17.44 -5.24 -7.83
CA PRO A 331 -17.25 -4.45 -6.62
C PRO A 331 -16.13 -4.97 -5.69
N TYR A 332 -15.76 -6.25 -5.78
CA TYR A 332 -14.74 -6.88 -4.93
C TYR A 332 -13.32 -6.76 -5.48
N PHE A 333 -13.18 -6.29 -6.72
CA PHE A 333 -11.90 -6.19 -7.39
C PHE A 333 -11.38 -4.76 -7.51
N THR A 334 -10.08 -4.60 -7.42
CA THR A 334 -9.34 -3.41 -7.86
C THR A 334 -8.29 -3.81 -8.90
N THR A 335 -7.73 -2.85 -9.62
CA THR A 335 -6.60 -3.07 -10.55
C THR A 335 -5.32 -2.42 -10.04
N ASP A 336 -5.37 -1.77 -8.89
CA ASP A 336 -4.24 -1.11 -8.23
C ASP A 336 -4.34 -1.43 -6.73
N SER A 337 -3.58 -2.43 -6.28
CA SER A 337 -3.23 -2.59 -4.87
C SER A 337 -1.75 -2.33 -4.70
N ARG A 338 -1.43 -1.44 -3.76
CA ARG A 338 -0.05 -1.12 -3.39
C ARG A 338 0.16 -1.54 -1.96
N GLU A 339 0.74 -2.72 -1.80
CA GLU A 339 1.29 -3.13 -0.52
C GLU A 339 2.75 -2.69 -0.45
N LEU A 340 3.06 -1.85 0.53
CA LEU A 340 4.45 -1.55 0.85
C LEU A 340 4.93 -2.57 1.87
N ASN A 341 5.74 -3.54 1.43
CA ASN A 341 6.34 -4.54 2.30
C ASN A 341 7.45 -3.94 3.19
N GLN A 342 7.11 -2.93 4.00
CA GLN A 342 8.05 -2.21 4.83
C GLN A 342 7.60 -2.25 6.30
N PRO A 343 8.52 -2.36 7.26
CA PRO A 343 8.19 -2.22 8.68
C PRO A 343 7.86 -0.77 9.05
N SER A 344 6.82 -0.59 9.87
CA SER A 344 6.34 0.72 10.34
C SER A 344 6.33 0.84 11.88
N TRP A 345 7.03 -0.05 12.57
CA TRP A 345 6.97 -0.13 14.03
C TRP A 345 7.59 1.11 14.71
N GLU A 346 6.91 1.57 15.77
CA GLU A 346 7.39 2.56 16.73
C GLU A 346 6.72 2.37 18.10
N PRO A 347 7.38 2.73 19.21
CA PRO A 347 6.73 2.79 20.52
C PRO A 347 5.72 3.94 20.60
N THR A 348 4.50 3.63 21.05
CA THR A 348 3.40 4.59 21.14
C THR A 348 3.13 5.11 22.56
N ILE A 349 3.70 4.47 23.58
CA ILE A 349 3.54 4.77 25.01
C ILE A 349 4.89 4.77 25.73
N ASN A 350 5.02 5.52 26.82
CA ASN A 350 6.13 5.37 27.78
C ASN A 350 5.74 4.29 28.81
N ALA A 351 6.71 3.70 29.51
CA ALA A 351 6.41 2.82 30.64
C ALA A 351 5.90 3.63 31.85
N ASP A 352 4.86 3.14 32.52
CA ASP A 352 4.22 3.85 33.64
C ASP A 352 5.04 3.82 34.94
N GLU A 353 5.80 2.73 35.20
CA GLU A 353 6.38 2.46 36.53
C GLU A 353 7.92 2.42 36.56
N SER A 354 8.60 2.31 35.41
CA SER A 354 10.04 1.96 35.37
C SER A 354 10.97 3.02 34.78
N GLY A 355 10.46 4.22 34.49
CA GLY A 355 11.29 5.32 33.97
C GLY A 355 11.77 5.18 32.52
N TYR A 356 11.37 4.12 31.80
CA TYR A 356 11.67 3.95 30.38
C TYR A 356 10.74 4.79 29.52
N ASN A 357 11.32 5.83 28.91
CA ASN A 357 10.60 6.78 28.07
C ASN A 357 10.54 6.32 26.60
N TYR A 358 9.96 5.14 26.28
CA TYR A 358 9.99 4.59 24.92
C TYR A 358 9.44 5.56 23.86
N LYS A 359 8.22 6.07 24.05
CA LYS A 359 7.60 7.04 23.13
C LYS A 359 8.44 8.30 22.99
N SER A 360 9.01 8.80 24.09
CA SER A 360 9.79 10.04 24.09
C SER A 360 11.18 9.86 23.48
N ASN A 361 11.75 8.66 23.60
CA ASN A 361 13.07 8.29 23.09
C ASN A 361 13.00 7.63 21.71
N LYS A 362 11.82 7.48 21.09
CA LYS A 362 11.65 6.77 19.80
C LYS A 362 12.47 7.38 18.66
N ASP A 363 12.90 8.63 18.77
CA ASP A 363 13.76 9.30 17.78
C ASP A 363 15.21 9.47 18.24
N ASN A 364 15.54 9.12 19.49
CA ASN A 364 16.89 9.18 20.04
C ASN A 364 17.76 8.09 19.39
N GLU A 365 18.93 8.48 18.86
CA GLU A 365 19.86 7.56 18.19
C GLU A 365 20.38 6.43 19.07
N ARG A 366 20.42 6.65 20.39
CA ARG A 366 20.86 5.68 21.39
C ARG A 366 19.76 4.72 21.83
N SER A 367 18.50 4.99 21.47
CA SER A 367 17.37 4.12 21.84
C SER A 367 17.45 2.80 21.08
N PHE A 368 17.28 1.68 21.78
CA PHE A 368 17.09 0.37 21.14
C PHE A 368 15.77 0.34 20.36
N ASN A 369 14.72 0.88 20.99
CA ASN A 369 13.35 0.92 20.48
C ASN A 369 13.08 2.17 19.66
N ARG A 370 13.91 2.39 18.65
CA ARG A 370 13.80 3.53 17.76
C ARG A 370 12.72 3.29 16.71
N ARG A 371 11.99 4.33 16.31
CA ARG A 371 11.05 4.26 15.18
C ARG A 371 11.80 3.85 13.92
N ILE A 372 11.38 2.73 13.32
CA ILE A 372 12.10 2.14 12.18
C ILE A 372 12.15 3.10 10.98
N LEU A 373 11.05 3.81 10.71
CA LEU A 373 10.95 4.80 9.63
C LEU A 373 11.86 6.03 9.82
N GLY A 374 12.32 6.28 11.05
CA GLY A 374 13.22 7.37 11.39
C GLY A 374 14.69 7.05 11.13
N VAL A 375 15.05 5.78 10.96
CA VAL A 375 16.45 5.37 10.77
C VAL A 375 16.79 5.33 9.28
N ARG A 376 17.80 6.12 8.90
CA ARG A 376 18.20 6.32 7.51
C ARG A 376 19.60 5.81 7.24
N VAL A 377 19.86 5.49 5.99
CA VAL A 377 21.18 5.14 5.47
C VAL A 377 22.09 6.37 5.54
N THR A 378 23.28 6.22 6.12
CA THR A 378 24.26 7.31 6.24
C THR A 378 25.31 7.30 5.13
N SER A 379 25.68 6.11 4.66
CA SER A 379 26.69 5.88 3.61
C SER A 379 26.18 4.87 2.59
N ARG A 380 26.71 4.94 1.36
CA ARG A 380 26.28 4.05 0.27
C ARG A 380 26.72 2.61 0.54
N PHE A 381 25.80 1.66 0.36
CA PHE A 381 26.12 0.23 0.42
C PHE A 381 25.19 -0.61 -0.47
N THR A 382 25.56 -1.87 -0.71
CA THR A 382 24.74 -2.83 -1.47
C THR A 382 23.82 -3.57 -0.52
N ARG A 383 22.51 -3.49 -0.75
CA ARG A 383 21.49 -4.20 0.02
C ARG A 383 21.50 -5.69 -0.26
N ARG A 384 20.84 -6.47 0.59
CA ARG A 384 20.72 -7.93 0.45
C ARG A 384 20.01 -8.35 -0.85
N ASP A 385 19.12 -7.51 -1.37
CA ASP A 385 18.40 -7.69 -2.65
C ASP A 385 19.22 -7.26 -3.89
N GLY A 386 20.49 -6.86 -3.70
CA GLY A 386 21.39 -6.39 -4.76
C GLY A 386 21.18 -4.93 -5.16
N THR A 387 20.17 -4.25 -4.63
CA THR A 387 19.96 -2.83 -4.91
C THR A 387 20.93 -1.95 -4.12
N ILE A 388 21.16 -0.72 -4.60
CA ILE A 388 22.10 0.21 -3.98
C ILE A 388 21.36 1.13 -3.02
N ALA A 389 21.73 1.09 -1.75
CA ALA A 389 21.29 2.03 -0.73
C ALA A 389 22.03 3.36 -0.87
N LYS A 390 21.29 4.47 -0.92
CA LYS A 390 21.85 5.83 -0.96
C LYS A 390 21.60 6.55 0.37
N ALA A 391 22.44 7.54 0.68
CA ALA A 391 22.27 8.36 1.87
C ALA A 391 20.85 9.00 1.87
N GLY A 392 20.16 8.91 3.00
CA GLY A 392 18.78 9.37 3.16
C GLY A 392 17.69 8.37 2.77
N ASP A 393 18.05 7.20 2.20
CA ASP A 393 17.11 6.08 2.06
C ASP A 393 16.77 5.51 3.45
N LEU A 394 15.66 4.78 3.55
CA LEU A 394 15.31 4.01 4.75
C LEU A 394 16.38 2.96 5.03
N LEU A 395 16.80 2.79 6.29
CA LEU A 395 17.76 1.73 6.62
C LEU A 395 17.15 0.35 6.33
N ILE A 396 15.95 0.11 6.86
CA ILE A 396 15.19 -1.11 6.64
C ILE A 396 14.11 -0.83 5.60
N LYS A 397 14.33 -1.34 4.39
CA LYS A 397 13.40 -1.16 3.26
C LYS A 397 12.29 -2.22 3.27
N ASN A 398 12.66 -3.46 3.56
CA ASN A 398 11.75 -4.60 3.52
C ASN A 398 11.66 -5.29 4.90
N ARG A 399 10.54 -5.96 5.18
CA ARG A 399 10.43 -6.85 6.36
C ARG A 399 11.41 -8.01 6.23
N PHE A 400 11.79 -8.61 7.37
CA PHE A 400 12.68 -9.78 7.35
C PHE A 400 11.99 -10.96 6.64
N PRO A 401 12.61 -11.56 5.61
CA PRO A 401 12.02 -12.69 4.90
C PRO A 401 12.16 -13.98 5.72
N LEU A 402 11.05 -14.48 6.28
CA LEU A 402 11.04 -15.72 7.08
C LEU A 402 11.52 -16.95 6.30
N THR A 403 11.42 -16.95 4.98
CA THR A 403 11.99 -18.01 4.12
C THR A 403 13.50 -18.17 4.29
N LYS A 404 14.21 -17.16 4.82
CA LYS A 404 15.64 -17.26 5.10
C LYS A 404 15.98 -18.10 6.32
N ILE A 405 15.00 -18.48 7.14
CA ILE A 405 15.21 -19.45 8.23
C ILE A 405 15.56 -20.84 7.66
N GLN A 406 15.10 -21.16 6.45
CA GLN A 406 15.48 -22.40 5.75
C GLN A 406 17.00 -22.56 5.56
N ALA A 407 17.77 -21.45 5.58
CA ALA A 407 19.22 -21.51 5.49
C ALA A 407 19.87 -22.39 6.58
N PHE A 408 19.24 -22.52 7.75
CA PHE A 408 19.69 -23.41 8.82
C PHE A 408 19.48 -24.89 8.46
N THR A 409 18.35 -25.22 7.84
CA THR A 409 18.06 -26.56 7.32
C THR A 409 19.00 -26.94 6.17
N ASP A 410 19.26 -25.99 5.26
CA ASP A 410 20.13 -26.20 4.11
C ASP A 410 21.63 -26.12 4.48
N ASN A 411 21.95 -25.71 5.71
CA ASN A 411 23.29 -25.41 6.20
C ASN A 411 24.05 -24.42 5.28
N ASP A 412 23.33 -23.43 4.74
CA ASP A 412 23.89 -22.36 3.90
C ASP A 412 24.54 -21.28 4.78
N GLU A 413 25.82 -21.49 5.09
CA GLU A 413 26.60 -20.61 5.97
C GLU A 413 26.70 -19.17 5.46
N ASP A 414 26.70 -18.95 4.14
CA ASP A 414 26.78 -17.61 3.54
C ASP A 414 25.45 -16.87 3.74
N ALA A 415 24.32 -17.54 3.55
CA ALA A 415 23.01 -16.97 3.86
C ALA A 415 22.84 -16.72 5.36
N ILE A 416 23.27 -17.65 6.22
CA ILE A 416 23.22 -17.50 7.67
C ILE A 416 24.03 -16.26 8.11
N LEU A 417 25.25 -16.10 7.62
CA LEU A 417 26.06 -14.93 7.89
C LEU A 417 25.40 -13.64 7.39
N LYS A 418 24.87 -13.66 6.16
CA LYS A 418 24.29 -12.48 5.51
C LYS A 418 22.99 -11.99 6.18
N TYR A 419 22.11 -12.90 6.59
CA TYR A 419 20.79 -12.56 7.14
C TYR A 419 20.74 -12.53 8.67
N PHE A 420 21.52 -13.38 9.34
CA PHE A 420 21.48 -13.55 10.80
C PHE A 420 22.75 -13.06 11.50
N GLY A 421 23.81 -12.69 10.78
CA GLY A 421 25.05 -12.23 11.40
C GLY A 421 25.78 -13.32 12.19
N LEU A 422 25.49 -14.60 11.90
CA LEU A 422 26.08 -15.75 12.58
C LEU A 422 27.18 -16.40 11.73
N ARG A 423 28.27 -16.83 12.38
CA ARG A 423 29.35 -17.63 11.78
C ARG A 423 29.55 -18.92 12.56
N ALA A 424 29.95 -19.99 11.90
CA ALA A 424 30.28 -21.25 12.56
C ALA A 424 31.36 -21.03 13.64
N ALA A 425 31.06 -21.40 14.88
CA ALA A 425 31.94 -21.24 16.04
C ALA A 425 32.54 -22.57 16.51
N LYS A 426 31.81 -23.67 16.32
CA LYS A 426 32.27 -25.03 16.59
C LYS A 426 31.59 -26.02 15.64
N ARG A 427 32.34 -27.06 15.26
CA ARG A 427 31.85 -28.14 14.39
C ARG A 427 32.03 -29.50 15.04
N ALA A 428 31.11 -30.41 14.73
CA ALA A 428 31.30 -31.85 14.90
C ALA A 428 31.28 -32.48 13.50
N GLY A 429 32.45 -32.83 12.97
CA GLY A 429 32.57 -33.24 11.57
C GLY A 429 32.22 -32.08 10.62
N SER A 430 31.30 -32.33 9.67
CA SER A 430 30.79 -31.31 8.73
C SER A 430 29.69 -30.43 9.30
N GLN A 431 29.00 -30.87 10.37
CA GLN A 431 27.89 -30.15 10.98
C GLN A 431 28.38 -29.03 11.89
N VAL A 432 27.76 -27.85 11.78
CA VAL A 432 27.95 -26.76 12.72
C VAL A 432 27.08 -27.03 13.94
N ILE A 433 27.71 -27.18 15.11
CA ILE A 433 27.02 -27.46 16.38
C ILE A 433 26.93 -26.23 17.28
N GLU A 434 27.58 -25.13 16.87
CA GLU A 434 27.58 -23.88 17.61
C GLU A 434 27.88 -22.72 16.66
N TRP A 435 27.04 -21.70 16.71
CA TRP A 435 27.17 -20.45 15.98
C TRP A 435 27.75 -19.37 16.88
N SER A 436 28.36 -18.33 16.31
CA SER A 436 28.73 -17.12 17.06
C SER A 436 28.27 -15.90 16.27
N HIS A 437 27.67 -14.94 16.97
CA HIS A 437 27.38 -13.67 16.34
C HIS A 437 28.67 -12.92 15.98
N VAL A 438 28.70 -12.24 14.84
CA VAL A 438 29.92 -11.56 14.37
C VAL A 438 30.47 -10.56 15.38
N ASN A 439 29.59 -9.94 16.18
CA ASN A 439 29.91 -8.90 17.16
C ASN A 439 30.15 -9.42 18.59
N THR A 440 29.87 -10.69 18.93
CA THR A 440 30.04 -11.19 20.32
C THR A 440 31.49 -11.28 20.77
N ARG A 441 32.46 -11.22 19.85
CA ARG A 441 33.90 -11.33 20.17
C ARG A 441 34.47 -10.10 20.89
N ASP A 442 33.81 -8.95 20.79
CA ASP A 442 34.30 -7.66 21.32
C ASP A 442 33.62 -7.23 22.64
N GLY A 443 32.68 -8.03 23.15
CA GLY A 443 32.29 -8.07 24.57
C GLY A 443 31.53 -6.88 25.15
N LYS A 444 31.06 -5.90 24.36
CA LYS A 444 30.31 -4.76 24.92
C LYS A 444 28.92 -4.51 24.36
N ASP A 445 28.61 -4.95 23.14
CA ASP A 445 27.28 -4.83 22.52
C ASP A 445 27.13 -5.89 21.42
N PRO A 446 26.78 -7.14 21.75
CA PRO A 446 26.72 -8.21 20.76
C PRO A 446 25.60 -7.98 19.73
N ILE A 447 24.52 -7.27 20.09
CA ILE A 447 23.46 -6.86 19.17
C ILE A 447 23.42 -5.33 19.10
N LYS A 448 23.73 -4.77 17.93
CA LYS A 448 23.86 -3.32 17.72
C LYS A 448 22.51 -2.63 17.58
N THR A 449 22.46 -1.34 17.89
CA THR A 449 21.29 -0.49 17.61
C THR A 449 21.19 -0.19 16.12
N LEU A 450 19.98 0.07 15.62
CA LEU A 450 19.77 0.41 14.21
C LEU A 450 20.59 1.63 13.75
N SER A 451 20.78 2.62 14.63
CA SER A 451 21.62 3.79 14.34
C SER A 451 23.09 3.42 14.15
N ARG A 452 23.60 2.46 14.94
CA ARG A 452 24.97 1.98 14.79
C ARG A 452 25.15 1.22 13.48
N VAL A 453 24.20 0.36 13.14
CA VAL A 453 24.18 -0.36 11.86
C VAL A 453 24.16 0.60 10.67
N ALA A 454 23.35 1.67 10.75
CA ALA A 454 23.32 2.71 9.73
C ALA A 454 24.66 3.40 9.53
N THR A 455 25.42 3.61 10.60
CA THR A 455 26.77 4.22 10.57
C THR A 455 27.80 3.27 9.96
N GLU A 456 27.64 1.97 10.16
CA GLU A 456 28.50 0.93 9.58
C GLU A 456 28.25 0.72 8.08
N GLY A 457 27.20 1.32 7.50
CA GLY A 457 26.91 1.24 6.07
C GLY A 457 26.50 -0.17 5.63
N ARG A 458 25.59 -0.81 6.37
CA ARG A 458 25.03 -2.12 6.01
C ARG A 458 23.56 -2.24 6.41
N GLU A 459 22.92 -3.32 5.99
CA GLU A 459 21.58 -3.68 6.45
C GLU A 459 21.61 -4.38 7.82
N PRO A 460 20.60 -4.15 8.70
CA PRO A 460 20.46 -4.85 9.97
C PRO A 460 20.21 -6.34 9.79
N ASP A 461 20.85 -7.17 10.61
CA ASP A 461 20.56 -8.62 10.69
C ASP A 461 19.28 -8.93 11.48
N PHE A 462 18.92 -10.21 11.49
CA PHE A 462 17.74 -10.72 12.19
C PHE A 462 17.70 -10.31 13.68
N PHE A 463 18.81 -10.43 14.40
CA PHE A 463 18.86 -10.14 15.83
C PHE A 463 18.81 -8.63 16.11
N GLU A 464 19.45 -7.83 15.26
CA GLU A 464 19.37 -6.36 15.32
C GLU A 464 17.95 -5.85 15.05
N MET A 465 17.22 -6.48 14.12
CA MET A 465 15.80 -6.20 13.89
C MET A 465 14.91 -6.67 15.04
N LEU A 466 15.19 -7.84 15.61
CA LEU A 466 14.45 -8.39 16.75
C LEU A 466 14.61 -7.51 17.99
N LYS A 467 15.85 -7.08 18.30
CA LYS A 467 16.15 -6.14 19.40
C LYS A 467 15.46 -4.79 19.22
N ALA A 468 15.34 -4.30 17.99
CA ALA A 468 14.62 -3.05 17.74
C ALA A 468 13.13 -3.17 18.11
N GLY A 469 12.50 -4.33 17.87
CA GLY A 469 11.08 -4.55 18.10
C GLY A 469 10.67 -4.92 19.53
N ILE A 470 11.58 -5.49 20.34
CA ILE A 470 11.30 -5.86 21.74
C ILE A 470 11.65 -4.70 22.67
N LEU A 471 10.71 -4.26 23.50
CA LEU A 471 10.88 -3.12 24.39
C LEU A 471 12.01 -3.36 25.42
N GLU A 472 12.91 -2.40 25.55
CA GLU A 472 13.98 -2.39 26.55
C GLU A 472 13.38 -2.49 27.95
N GLY A 473 13.90 -3.38 28.80
CA GLY A 473 13.35 -3.59 30.14
C GLY A 473 12.07 -4.43 30.20
N SER A 474 11.48 -4.84 29.06
CA SER A 474 10.45 -5.91 29.06
C SER A 474 11.05 -7.31 29.17
N LEU A 475 12.36 -7.40 28.96
CA LEU A 475 13.21 -8.56 29.16
C LEU A 475 14.10 -8.29 30.36
N GLY A 476 14.55 -9.34 31.03
CA GLY A 476 15.59 -9.15 32.03
C GLY A 476 15.10 -9.07 33.50
N SER A 477 14.11 -9.86 33.94
CA SER A 477 13.65 -9.84 35.34
C SER A 477 14.29 -10.95 36.15
N ALA A 478 15.00 -10.59 37.23
CA ALA A 478 15.55 -11.52 38.20
C ALA A 478 15.01 -11.23 39.61
N MET A 479 14.92 -12.25 40.47
CA MET A 479 14.60 -12.05 41.89
C MET A 479 15.63 -11.08 42.53
N GLU A 480 15.15 -10.12 43.33
CA GLU A 480 16.03 -9.26 44.11
C GLU A 480 16.91 -10.11 45.04
N ALA A 481 18.23 -9.88 44.98
CA ALA A 481 19.16 -10.49 45.90
C ALA A 481 18.92 -9.92 47.30
N SER A 482 18.78 -10.80 48.31
CA SER A 482 18.82 -10.35 49.70
C SER A 482 20.13 -9.59 49.93
N SER A 483 20.08 -8.46 50.62
CA SER A 483 21.21 -7.54 50.88
C SER A 483 22.34 -8.10 51.75
N SER A 484 22.38 -9.41 51.99
CA SER A 484 23.36 -10.09 52.84
C SER A 484 24.49 -10.74 52.00
N PRO A 485 25.75 -10.25 52.12
CA PRO A 485 26.90 -10.79 51.38
C PRO A 485 27.27 -12.24 51.74
N THR A 486 26.70 -12.80 52.80
CA THR A 486 27.16 -14.08 53.40
C THR A 486 26.18 -15.23 53.25
N THR A 487 25.00 -14.99 52.68
CA THR A 487 23.99 -16.04 52.41
C THR A 487 23.33 -15.73 51.08
N ASN A 488 24.11 -15.75 50.00
CA ASN A 488 23.57 -15.73 48.66
C ASN A 488 23.18 -17.18 48.34
N PRO A 489 21.89 -17.58 48.26
CA PRO A 489 21.56 -18.84 47.64
C PRO A 489 21.65 -18.62 46.12
N SER A 490 22.87 -18.43 45.61
CA SER A 490 23.20 -18.44 44.19
C SER A 490 22.98 -19.81 43.54
N TRP A 491 22.35 -20.74 44.26
CA TRP A 491 21.98 -22.08 43.81
C TRP A 491 20.69 -22.10 42.98
N MET A 492 19.89 -21.02 42.97
CA MET A 492 18.56 -21.00 42.33
C MET A 492 18.32 -19.83 41.37
N GLY A 493 19.23 -18.84 41.32
CA GLY A 493 19.06 -17.64 40.49
C GLY A 493 20.16 -17.54 39.45
N ASP A 494 19.80 -17.68 38.18
CA ASP A 494 20.67 -17.45 37.03
C ASP A 494 20.72 -15.96 36.71
N ARG A 495 20.98 -15.13 37.73
CA ARG A 495 20.75 -13.68 37.73
C ARG A 495 21.45 -12.99 36.56
N ASP A 496 22.67 -13.42 36.22
CA ASP A 496 23.45 -12.81 35.16
C ASP A 496 22.89 -13.13 33.75
N ARG A 497 22.15 -14.24 33.58
CA ARG A 497 21.39 -14.54 32.35
C ARG A 497 20.01 -13.89 32.37
N ASP A 498 19.36 -13.92 33.54
CA ASP A 498 18.05 -13.35 33.76
C ASP A 498 18.04 -11.83 33.70
N LEU A 499 19.17 -11.13 33.88
CA LEU A 499 19.30 -9.67 33.68
C LEU A 499 19.85 -9.29 32.29
N ASN A 500 20.35 -10.25 31.51
CA ASN A 500 20.99 -9.96 30.23
C ASN A 500 19.98 -9.99 29.09
N SER A 501 19.54 -8.81 28.65
CA SER A 501 18.58 -8.66 27.56
C SER A 501 19.07 -9.23 26.23
N ASP A 502 20.34 -9.06 25.87
CA ASP A 502 20.90 -9.60 24.62
C ASP A 502 20.94 -11.13 24.63
N TYR A 503 21.23 -11.75 25.78
CA TYR A 503 21.13 -13.20 25.95
C TYR A 503 19.69 -13.68 25.70
N GLN A 504 18.71 -12.99 26.26
CA GLN A 504 17.29 -13.31 26.07
C GLN A 504 16.82 -13.10 24.63
N ILE A 505 17.30 -12.05 23.94
CA ILE A 505 16.99 -11.81 22.53
C ILE A 505 17.58 -12.90 21.65
N PHE A 506 18.83 -13.31 21.88
CA PHE A 506 19.40 -14.47 21.18
C PHE A 506 18.57 -15.73 21.46
N ARG A 507 18.07 -15.92 22.68
CA ARG A 507 17.26 -17.10 23.04
C ARG A 507 15.94 -17.11 22.31
N ILE A 508 15.24 -15.97 22.25
CA ILE A 508 14.02 -15.82 21.45
C ILE A 508 14.32 -16.13 19.98
N GLY A 509 15.40 -15.56 19.43
CA GLY A 509 15.76 -15.79 18.03
C GLY A 509 16.14 -17.25 17.73
N ALA A 510 16.90 -17.92 18.61
CA ALA A 510 17.24 -19.33 18.48
C ALA A 510 15.99 -20.21 18.57
N SER A 511 15.09 -19.95 19.52
CA SER A 511 13.80 -20.66 19.59
C SER A 511 12.93 -20.45 18.35
N ILE A 512 12.93 -19.26 17.73
CA ILE A 512 12.20 -19.03 16.46
C ILE A 512 12.78 -19.89 15.32
N ILE A 513 14.10 -20.05 15.29
CA ILE A 513 14.78 -20.87 14.28
C ILE A 513 14.43 -22.35 14.48
N ASP A 514 14.52 -22.85 15.72
CA ASP A 514 14.24 -24.26 16.05
C ASP A 514 12.75 -24.63 15.91
N GLN A 515 11.83 -23.69 16.12
CA GLN A 515 10.40 -23.94 15.83
C GLN A 515 10.12 -24.11 14.33
N TRP A 516 11.04 -23.68 13.47
CA TRP A 516 10.85 -23.69 12.02
C TRP A 516 11.50 -24.88 11.33
N ASP A 517 12.66 -25.34 11.81
CA ASP A 517 13.32 -26.47 11.20
C ASP A 517 12.66 -27.81 11.57
N LEU A 518 13.08 -28.87 10.88
CA LEU A 518 12.48 -30.20 10.99
C LEU A 518 13.34 -31.16 11.82
N ASN A 519 14.46 -30.67 12.35
CA ASN A 519 15.38 -31.48 13.13
C ASN A 519 15.10 -31.27 14.63
N ASP A 520 15.60 -32.18 15.47
CA ASP A 520 15.50 -32.08 16.94
C ASP A 520 16.79 -31.49 17.56
N ASP A 521 17.69 -30.93 16.72
CA ASP A 521 19.00 -30.41 17.14
C ASP A 521 18.88 -28.91 17.45
N PRO A 522 19.04 -28.47 18.71
CA PRO A 522 18.81 -27.07 19.06
C PRO A 522 19.84 -26.15 18.40
N THR A 523 19.40 -24.99 17.91
CA THR A 523 20.29 -23.93 17.45
C THR A 523 21.03 -23.35 18.64
N VAL A 524 22.34 -23.62 18.71
CA VAL A 524 23.21 -23.10 19.77
C VAL A 524 23.99 -21.88 19.29
N ILE A 525 23.87 -20.75 20.00
CA ILE A 525 24.60 -19.50 19.77
C ILE A 525 25.54 -19.24 20.95
N ARG A 526 26.83 -19.15 20.66
CA ARG A 526 27.89 -18.77 21.58
C ARG A 526 27.70 -17.36 22.08
N TYR A 527 27.52 -17.21 23.39
CA TYR A 527 27.41 -15.92 24.05
C TYR A 527 28.55 -15.69 25.05
N GLY A 528 28.86 -16.66 25.91
CA GLY A 528 30.06 -16.60 26.75
C GLY A 528 29.87 -16.02 28.15
N ILE A 529 28.65 -16.06 28.72
CA ILE A 529 28.44 -15.75 30.14
C ILE A 529 29.02 -16.90 30.98
N GLN A 530 29.68 -16.61 32.10
CA GLN A 530 30.21 -17.66 32.97
C GLN A 530 29.04 -18.46 33.57
N ASN A 531 29.07 -19.80 33.43
CA ASN A 531 28.04 -20.65 34.02
C ASN A 531 28.04 -20.49 35.57
N PRO A 532 26.92 -20.04 36.17
CA PRO A 532 26.88 -19.74 37.60
C PRO A 532 26.84 -20.99 38.49
N LEU A 533 26.48 -22.16 37.95
CA LEU A 533 26.41 -23.43 38.70
C LEU A 533 27.79 -24.10 38.80
N THR A 534 28.62 -23.97 37.78
CA THR A 534 29.93 -24.64 37.73
C THR A 534 31.10 -23.69 37.95
N GLY A 535 30.89 -22.37 37.84
CA GLY A 535 31.96 -21.38 37.83
C GLY A 535 32.97 -21.56 36.67
N GLN A 536 32.69 -22.49 35.76
CA GLN A 536 33.54 -22.91 34.66
C GLN A 536 32.70 -23.17 33.41
N GLY A 537 33.11 -22.57 32.29
CA GLY A 537 32.43 -22.71 31.00
C GLY A 537 31.66 -21.46 30.59
N ALA A 538 31.72 -21.16 29.29
CA ALA A 538 30.86 -20.21 28.61
C ALA A 538 29.47 -20.84 28.45
N ASP A 539 28.45 -20.20 29.01
CA ASP A 539 27.07 -20.55 28.74
C ASP A 539 26.67 -20.01 27.36
N ASN A 540 26.07 -20.90 26.61
CA ASN A 540 25.62 -20.66 25.26
C ASN A 540 24.10 -20.62 25.25
N VAL A 541 23.56 -19.79 24.37
CA VAL A 541 22.13 -19.71 24.14
C VAL A 541 21.73 -20.91 23.29
N ALA A 542 20.78 -21.73 23.76
CA ALA A 542 20.16 -22.77 22.97
C ALA A 542 18.69 -22.42 22.71
N GLY A 543 18.20 -22.68 21.50
CA GLY A 543 16.78 -22.62 21.19
C GLY A 543 16.00 -23.76 21.86
N VAL A 544 14.67 -23.67 21.76
CA VAL A 544 13.74 -24.55 22.50
C VAL A 544 12.53 -24.84 21.61
N GLU A 545 12.28 -26.12 21.35
CA GLU A 545 11.21 -26.61 20.45
C GLU A 545 9.90 -26.96 21.18
N ASN A 546 9.94 -27.23 22.49
CA ASN A 546 8.81 -27.76 23.23
C ASN A 546 8.42 -26.88 24.44
N LEU A 547 7.20 -27.13 24.99
CA LEU A 547 6.58 -26.45 26.15
C LEU A 547 7.58 -26.10 27.27
N PRO A 548 7.34 -25.02 28.04
CA PRO A 548 8.32 -24.45 28.96
C PRO A 548 8.93 -25.49 29.89
N TYR A 549 10.26 -25.57 29.86
CA TYR A 549 11.04 -26.39 30.77
C TYR A 549 10.92 -25.82 32.19
N PHE A 550 10.61 -26.69 33.16
CA PHE A 550 10.88 -26.37 34.55
C PHE A 550 12.39 -26.16 34.71
N HIS A 551 12.80 -24.91 34.91
CA HIS A 551 14.21 -24.54 35.09
C HIS A 551 14.87 -25.35 36.21
N PHE A 552 14.11 -25.67 37.26
CA PHE A 552 14.49 -26.64 38.27
C PHE A 552 13.24 -27.23 38.95
N ILE A 553 13.36 -28.45 39.49
CA ILE A 553 12.42 -29.02 40.47
C ILE A 553 13.19 -29.14 41.79
N GLY A 554 12.75 -28.41 42.81
CA GLY A 554 13.34 -28.41 44.14
C GLY A 554 12.57 -29.27 45.11
N GLU A 555 13.22 -30.24 45.73
CA GLU A 555 12.68 -30.93 46.90
C GLU A 555 13.22 -30.26 48.18
N SER A 556 12.38 -29.49 48.88
CA SER A 556 12.72 -29.02 50.23
C SER A 556 12.31 -30.08 51.25
N ARG A 557 13.29 -30.80 51.82
CA ARG A 557 13.02 -31.74 52.91
C ARG A 557 12.97 -31.00 54.24
N PHE A 558 11.76 -30.76 54.74
CA PHE A 558 11.57 -30.33 56.13
C PHE A 558 11.83 -31.52 57.04
N ARG A 559 13.00 -31.56 57.68
CA ARG A 559 13.21 -32.43 58.84
C ARG A 559 12.59 -31.71 60.04
N VAL A 560 11.43 -32.19 60.51
CA VAL A 560 10.94 -31.81 61.83
C VAL A 560 12.05 -32.18 62.81
N ARG A 561 12.63 -31.17 63.46
CA ARG A 561 13.58 -31.38 64.54
C ARG A 561 12.74 -31.72 65.76
N ASP A 562 12.66 -33.00 66.11
CA ASP A 562 12.07 -33.43 67.38
C ASP A 562 12.79 -32.68 68.51
N GLY A 563 12.06 -31.75 69.13
CA GLY A 563 12.63 -30.84 70.11
C GLY A 563 11.61 -29.83 70.60
N VAL A 564 10.78 -30.28 71.54
CA VAL A 564 9.82 -29.53 72.36
C VAL A 564 8.46 -29.27 71.69
N VAL A 565 7.48 -30.09 72.10
CA VAL A 565 6.05 -29.93 71.84
C VAL A 565 5.55 -28.61 72.47
N PRO A 566 5.00 -27.65 71.69
CA PRO A 566 4.16 -26.59 72.24
C PRO A 566 2.72 -27.14 72.45
N PRO A 567 1.99 -26.66 73.46
CA PRO A 567 0.68 -27.20 73.81
C PRO A 567 -0.33 -27.00 72.69
N MET A 568 -1.16 -28.04 72.51
CA MET A 568 -2.17 -28.21 71.46
C MET A 568 -3.02 -26.95 71.20
N MET A 569 -3.06 -26.51 69.94
CA MET A 569 -4.10 -25.60 69.46
C MET A 569 -5.31 -26.42 68.97
N ARG A 570 -6.43 -26.12 69.61
CA ARG A 570 -7.78 -26.67 69.44
C ARG A 570 -8.29 -26.38 68.02
N TRP A 571 -8.70 -27.40 67.28
CA TRP A 571 -9.46 -27.22 66.04
C TRP A 571 -10.87 -26.72 66.36
N GLN A 572 -11.20 -25.51 65.92
CA GLN A 572 -12.57 -25.01 65.87
C GLN A 572 -13.02 -25.07 64.41
N LEU A 573 -13.85 -26.08 64.10
CA LEU A 573 -14.61 -26.14 62.86
C LEU A 573 -15.68 -25.05 62.91
N LEU A 574 -15.62 -24.10 61.98
CA LEU A 574 -16.75 -23.25 61.64
C LEU A 574 -17.65 -24.04 60.68
N SER A 575 -18.89 -24.26 61.14
CA SER A 575 -20.05 -24.68 60.34
C SER A 575 -20.44 -23.63 59.32
#